data_AF-A0AAP3E7Z5-F1
#
_entry.id   AF-A0AAP3E7Z5-F1
#
_cell.length_a   1.000
_cell.length_b   1.000
_cell.length_c   1.000
_cell.angle_alpha   90.00
_cell.angle_beta   90.00
_cell.angle_gamma   90.00
#
_symmetry.space_group_name_H-M   'P 1'
#
loop_
_entity.id
_entity.type
_entity.pdbx_description
1 polymer ?
#
loop_
_entity_poly.entity_id
_entity_poly.type
_entity_poly.pdbx_seq_one_letter_code
_entity_poly.pdbx_strand_id
1 'polypeptide(L)' 'MVDVLKKSGVREAAGDVNVGSDFYEELDEHVKAEIERAVERSRANGRKTIKARDV' A
#
# COMPACT_ATOMS: atom_id res chain seq x y z
N MET A 1 1.86 -12.42 0.29
CA MET A 1 2.55 -11.14 0.03
C MET A 1 3.27 -10.71 1.29
N VAL A 2 4.32 -9.90 1.17
CA VAL A 2 5.07 -9.39 2.34
C VAL A 2 4.38 -8.14 2.88
N ASP A 3 4.60 -7.84 4.15
CA ASP A 3 4.18 -6.56 4.75
C ASP A 3 4.86 -5.42 3.99
N VAL A 4 4.05 -4.45 3.55
CA VAL A 4 4.50 -3.31 2.76
C VAL A 4 4.83 -2.13 3.67
N LEU A 5 4.14 -2.02 4.80
CA LEU A 5 4.20 -0.86 5.68
C LEU A 5 5.08 -1.09 6.91
N LYS A 6 5.92 -0.10 7.20
CA LYS A 6 6.64 -0.03 8.47
C LYS A 6 5.77 0.67 9.51
N LYS A 7 5.43 -0.03 10.61
CA LYS A 7 4.59 0.52 11.70
C LYS A 7 5.08 1.87 12.23
N SER A 8 6.39 2.13 12.25
CA SER A 8 6.92 3.43 12.68
C SER A 8 6.56 4.58 11.72
N GLY A 9 6.59 4.34 10.41
CA GLY A 9 6.21 5.35 9.42
C GLY A 9 4.71 5.63 9.45
N VAL A 10 3.89 4.61 9.71
CA VAL A 10 2.44 4.79 9.92
C VAL A 10 2.17 5.68 11.14
N ARG A 11 2.88 5.47 12.26
CA ARG A 11 2.75 6.33 13.46
C ARG A 11 3.22 7.76 13.21
N GLU A 12 4.31 7.93 12.49
CA GLU A 12 4.81 9.26 12.12
C GLU A 12 3.80 10.02 11.25
N ALA A 13 3.19 9.34 10.27
CA ALA A 13 2.14 9.91 9.43
C ALA A 13 0.83 10.21 10.19
N ALA A 14 0.51 9.41 11.21
CA ALA A 14 -0.67 9.62 12.05
C ALA A 14 -0.54 10.83 12.99
N GLY A 15 0.68 11.32 13.25
CA GLY A 15 0.88 12.52 14.07
C GLY A 15 0.50 12.29 15.54
N ASP A 16 -0.49 13.04 16.03
CA ASP A 16 -0.88 13.10 17.44
C ASP A 16 -1.95 12.08 17.85
N VAL A 17 -2.45 11.25 16.92
CA VAL A 17 -3.43 10.20 17.23
C VAL A 17 -2.79 8.84 17.49
N ASN A 18 -3.34 8.13 18.47
CA ASN A 18 -2.95 6.74 18.72
C ASN A 18 -3.42 5.83 17.57
N VAL A 19 -2.55 4.92 17.15
CA VAL A 19 -2.83 3.96 16.07
C VAL A 19 -3.10 2.59 16.67
N GLY A 20 -4.31 2.07 16.46
CA GLY A 20 -4.74 0.74 16.87
C GLY A 20 -3.91 -0.37 16.20
N SER A 21 -3.83 -1.54 16.84
CA SER A 21 -3.08 -2.68 16.29
C SER A 21 -3.69 -3.24 15.01
N ASP A 22 -5.02 -3.25 14.95
CA ASP A 22 -5.85 -3.64 13.81
C ASP A 22 -5.69 -2.71 12.60
N PHE A 23 -5.50 -1.41 12.84
CA PHE A 23 -5.29 -0.42 11.77
C PHE A 23 -4.07 -0.74 10.90
N TYR A 24 -2.98 -1.25 11.48
CA TYR A 24 -1.79 -1.58 10.70
C TYR A 24 -2.05 -2.73 9.71
N GLU A 25 -2.82 -3.72 10.13
CA GLU A 25 -3.15 -4.89 9.30
C GLU A 25 -4.07 -4.47 8.16
N GLU A 26 -5.14 -3.73 8.46
CA GLU A 26 -6.10 -3.27 7.46
C GLU A 26 -5.47 -2.31 6.45
N LEU A 27 -4.62 -1.38 6.90
CA LEU A 27 -3.93 -0.44 6.02
C LEU A 27 -2.93 -1.17 5.11
N ASP A 28 -2.23 -2.17 5.63
CA ASP A 28 -1.28 -2.96 4.84
C ASP A 28 -1.99 -3.77 3.75
N GLU A 29 -3.13 -4.39 4.07
CA GLU A 29 -3.99 -5.06 3.09
C GLU A 29 -4.57 -4.10 2.05
N HIS A 30 -4.95 -2.88 2.44
CA HIS A 30 -5.40 -1.85 1.51
C HIS A 30 -4.31 -1.46 0.49
N VAL A 31 -3.09 -1.21 0.97
CA VAL A 31 -1.96 -0.85 0.10
C VAL A 31 -1.57 -2.02 -0.80
N LYS A 32 -1.58 -3.24 -0.28
CA LYS A 32 -1.39 -4.49 -1.04
C LYS A 32 -2.38 -4.59 -2.21
N ALA A 33 -3.67 -4.37 -1.95
CA ALA A 33 -4.70 -4.40 -2.98
C ALA A 33 -4.55 -3.26 -4.03
N GLU A 34 -4.05 -2.10 -3.63
CA GLU A 34 -3.72 -1.02 -4.59
C GLU A 34 -2.53 -1.41 -5.48
N ILE A 35 -1.48 -2.01 -4.91
CA ILE A 35 -0.33 -2.50 -5.68
C ILE A 35 -0.75 -3.57 -6.69
N GLU A 36 -1.62 -4.50 -6.31
CA GLU A 36 -2.15 -5.51 -7.23
C GLU A 36 -2.89 -4.89 -8.41
N ARG A 37 -3.79 -3.92 -8.14
CA ARG A 37 -4.51 -3.19 -9.19
C ARG A 37 -3.55 -2.43 -10.11
N ALA A 38 -2.51 -1.82 -9.56
CA ALA A 38 -1.49 -1.13 -10.35
C ALA A 38 -0.67 -2.11 -11.22
N VAL A 39 -0.35 -3.30 -10.71
CA VAL A 39 0.29 -4.38 -11.48
C VAL A 39 -0.60 -4.85 -12.62
N GLU A 40 -1.89 -5.08 -12.36
CA GLU A 40 -2.87 -5.48 -13.38
C GLU A 40 -2.98 -4.46 -14.50
N ARG A 41 -3.13 -3.16 -14.16
CA ARG A 41 -3.17 -2.07 -15.13
C ARG A 41 -1.88 -2.00 -15.96
N SER A 42 -0.73 -2.14 -15.32
CA SER A 42 0.56 -2.14 -16.02
C SER A 42 0.66 -3.29 -17.03
N ARG A 43 0.28 -4.51 -16.60
CA ARG A 43 0.27 -5.72 -17.44
C ARG A 43 -0.73 -5.63 -18.59
N ALA A 44 -1.94 -5.13 -18.34
CA ALA A 44 -2.98 -4.93 -19.36
C ALA A 44 -2.51 -3.98 -20.48
N ASN A 45 -1.60 -3.06 -20.16
CA ASN A 45 -0.97 -2.14 -21.11
C ASN A 45 0.35 -2.68 -21.70
N GLY A 46 0.67 -3.96 -21.51
CA GLY A 46 1.90 -4.58 -22.03
C GLY A 46 3.20 -4.08 -21.37
N ARG A 47 3.11 -3.46 -20.19
CA ARG A 47 4.27 -2.88 -19.47
C ARG A 47 4.75 -3.82 -18.36
N LYS A 48 6.05 -3.74 -18.06
CA LYS A 48 6.71 -4.42 -16.93
C LYS A 48 7.11 -3.46 -15.79
N THR A 49 6.71 -2.20 -15.90
CA THR A 49 7.05 -1.14 -14.94
C THR A 49 5.77 -0.42 -14.54
N ILE A 50 5.43 -0.51 -13.25
CA ILE A 50 4.36 0.27 -12.63
C ILE A 50 4.77 1.76 -12.68
N LYS A 51 3.83 2.63 -13.02
CA LYS A 51 4.02 4.09 -13.09
C LYS A 51 3.00 4.79 -12.22
N ALA A 52 3.20 6.08 -11.97
CA ALA A 52 2.27 6.91 -11.21
C ALA A 52 0.81 6.87 -11.70
N ARG A 53 0.58 6.59 -13.00
CA ARG A 53 -0.76 6.43 -13.60
C ARG A 53 -1.45 5.10 -13.30
N ASP A 54 -0.74 4.15 -12.72
CA ASP A 54 -1.25 2.82 -12.40
C ASP A 54 -1.79 2.75 -10.96
N VAL A 55 -1.35 3.68 -10.10
CA VAL A 55 -1.99 4.03 -8.82
C VAL A 55 -3.29 4.78 -9.11
#